data_AF-A0A6J0VI85-F1
#
_entry.id   AF-A0A6J0VI85-F1
#
_cell.length_a   1.000
_cell.length_b   1.000
_cell.length_c   1.000
_cell.angle_alpha   90.00
_cell.angle_beta   90.00
_cell.angle_gamma   90.00
#
_symmetry.space_group_name_H-M   'P 1'
#
loop_
_entity.id
_entity.type
_entity.pdbx_description
1 polymer ?
#
loop_
_entity_poly.entity_id
_entity_poly.type
_entity_poly.pdbx_seq_one_letter_code
_entity_poly.pdbx_strand_id
1 'polypeptide(L)'
;GKWTSRSRSVPICPNAPFHAQLFIVHCICFGFPVVYGSWFDHVKGWLELKDRPNIVFITYEELYQDLRGSVEKICHFLGKELASHQLDEVAKYASFQIMKDNKMSNFSLLPNMDHSKGKFMRKGICGDWKNHLTVAQSEHFDHVYQEKMQGVGVTFPWD
;
A
#
# COMPACT_ATOMS: atom_id res chain seq x y z
N GLY A 1 38.22 21.08 -18.15
CA GLY A 1 37.93 19.65 -17.93
C GLY A 1 36.49 19.39 -18.27
N LYS A 2 36.23 18.64 -19.35
CA LYS A 2 34.89 18.22 -19.77
C LYS A 2 34.65 16.81 -19.23
N TRP A 3 33.66 16.64 -18.36
CA TRP A 3 33.18 15.33 -17.92
C TRP A 3 32.14 14.85 -18.93
N THR A 4 32.48 13.81 -19.70
CA THR A 4 31.59 13.16 -20.65
C THR A 4 30.71 12.14 -19.92
N SER A 5 29.40 12.34 -20.02
CA SER A 5 28.38 11.38 -19.59
C SER A 5 28.41 10.15 -20.50
N ARG A 6 28.74 8.97 -19.97
CA ARG A 6 28.43 7.70 -20.64
C ARG A 6 26.97 7.36 -20.40
N SER A 7 26.12 7.68 -21.38
CA SER A 7 24.80 7.09 -21.53
C SER A 7 24.93 5.59 -21.80
N ARG A 8 24.51 4.74 -20.85
CA ARG A 8 24.12 3.37 -21.20
C ARG A 8 22.63 3.39 -21.50
N SER A 9 22.31 3.58 -22.77
CA SER A 9 21.03 3.22 -23.34
C SER A 9 20.90 1.70 -23.28
N VAL A 10 20.02 1.20 -22.41
CA VAL A 10 19.55 -0.19 -22.44
C VAL A 10 18.21 -0.18 -23.20
N PRO A 11 18.02 -1.04 -24.20
CA PRO A 11 16.82 -1.02 -25.03
C PRO A 11 15.59 -1.40 -24.19
N ILE A 12 14.56 -0.57 -24.26
CA ILE A 12 13.23 -0.85 -23.75
C ILE A 12 12.63 -1.92 -24.67
N CYS A 13 12.62 -3.18 -24.24
CA CYS A 13 11.92 -4.26 -24.94
C CYS A 13 10.40 -3.95 -24.90
N PRO A 14 9.70 -3.79 -26.05
CA PRO A 14 8.34 -3.25 -26.06
C PRO A 14 7.24 -4.24 -25.65
N ASN A 15 7.55 -5.52 -25.40
CA ASN A 15 6.53 -6.56 -25.18
C ASN A 15 7.03 -7.65 -24.22
N ALA A 16 6.75 -7.51 -22.92
CA ALA A 16 6.85 -8.63 -21.96
C ALA A 16 5.81 -8.48 -20.84
N PRO A 17 4.76 -9.33 -20.78
CA PRO A 17 3.69 -9.24 -19.78
C PRO A 17 4.04 -9.93 -18.44
N PHE A 18 5.32 -10.05 -18.07
CA PHE A 18 5.77 -10.91 -16.96
C PHE A 18 6.71 -10.24 -15.92
N HIS A 19 6.68 -8.91 -15.76
CA HIS A 19 7.67 -8.22 -14.92
C HIS A 19 7.13 -7.17 -13.93
N ALA A 20 5.91 -7.32 -13.42
CA ALA A 20 5.43 -6.46 -12.32
C ALA A 20 5.91 -6.92 -10.93
N GLN A 21 6.14 -8.23 -10.73
CA GLN A 21 6.41 -8.81 -9.41
C GLN A 21 7.87 -8.65 -8.96
N LEU A 22 8.82 -8.81 -9.89
CA LEU A 22 10.23 -8.51 -9.62
C LEU A 22 10.45 -7.02 -9.33
N PHE A 23 9.60 -6.14 -9.87
CA PHE A 23 9.73 -4.70 -9.73
C PHE A 23 9.49 -4.24 -8.29
N ILE A 24 8.57 -4.83 -7.53
CA ILE A 24 8.22 -4.35 -6.18
C ILE A 24 9.34 -4.62 -5.18
N VAL A 25 9.84 -5.86 -5.06
CA VAL A 25 10.94 -6.16 -4.14
C VAL A 25 12.24 -5.53 -4.62
N HIS A 26 12.49 -5.50 -5.93
CA HIS A 26 13.70 -4.87 -6.46
C HIS A 26 13.69 -3.35 -6.21
N CYS A 27 12.55 -2.68 -6.41
CA CYS A 27 12.45 -1.24 -6.16
C CYS A 27 12.44 -0.89 -4.68
N ILE A 28 11.74 -1.65 -3.83
CA ILE A 28 11.67 -1.37 -2.40
C ILE A 28 13.00 -1.69 -1.70
N CYS A 29 13.67 -2.79 -2.07
CA CYS A 29 14.92 -3.20 -1.41
C CYS A 29 16.19 -2.63 -2.05
N PHE A 30 16.24 -2.46 -3.37
CA PHE A 30 17.46 -2.04 -4.08
C PHE A 30 17.46 -0.57 -4.51
N GLY A 31 16.50 0.24 -4.02
CA GLY A 31 16.55 1.69 -4.13
C GLY A 31 16.37 2.24 -5.55
N PHE A 32 15.69 1.51 -6.44
CA PHE A 32 15.28 2.09 -7.71
C PHE A 32 14.24 3.19 -7.46
N PRO A 33 14.35 4.33 -8.16
CA PRO A 33 13.42 5.45 -7.97
C PRO A 33 12.01 5.02 -8.39
N VAL A 34 11.15 4.87 -7.39
CA VAL A 34 9.71 4.72 -7.57
C VAL A 34 9.02 6.06 -7.34
N VAL A 35 7.86 6.23 -7.97
CA VAL A 35 7.00 7.38 -7.69
C VAL A 35 6.68 7.39 -6.19
N TYR A 36 6.87 8.54 -5.54
CA TYR A 36 6.77 8.78 -4.08
C TYR A 36 7.94 8.30 -3.20
N GLY A 37 8.98 7.69 -3.76
CA GLY A 37 10.22 7.37 -3.04
C GLY A 37 10.14 6.14 -2.12
N SER A 38 10.96 6.13 -1.07
CA SER A 38 11.14 4.99 -0.16
C SER A 38 9.91 4.78 0.74
N TRP A 39 9.36 3.56 0.72
CA TRP A 39 8.27 3.18 1.63
C TRP A 39 8.69 3.29 3.10
N PHE A 40 9.91 2.85 3.44
CA PHE A 40 10.43 2.90 4.80
C PHE A 40 10.48 4.33 5.35
N ASP A 41 10.97 5.27 4.54
CA ASP A 41 11.09 6.67 4.97
C ASP A 41 9.72 7.33 5.06
N HIS A 42 8.79 6.98 4.14
CA HIS A 42 7.42 7.45 4.21
C HIS A 42 6.74 7.02 5.51
N VAL A 43 6.80 5.73 5.85
CA VAL A 43 6.17 5.19 7.07
C VAL A 43 6.82 5.76 8.33
N LYS A 44 8.15 5.77 8.42
CA LYS A 44 8.86 6.35 9.58
C LYS A 44 8.52 7.82 9.79
N GLY A 45 8.49 8.62 8.71
CA GLY A 45 8.15 10.04 8.79
C GLY A 45 6.74 10.28 9.33
N TRP A 46 5.76 9.43 9.00
CA TRP A 46 4.43 9.51 9.61
C TRP A 46 4.40 9.00 11.05
N LEU A 47 5.17 7.97 11.38
CA LEU A 47 5.25 7.41 12.73
C LEU A 47 5.88 8.38 13.73
N GLU A 48 6.82 9.22 13.31
CA GLU A 48 7.36 10.32 14.13
C GLU A 48 6.26 11.32 14.58
N LEU A 49 5.12 11.33 13.89
CA LEU A 49 4.01 12.23 14.16
C LEU A 49 2.84 11.53 14.84
N LYS A 50 2.96 10.24 15.19
CA LYS A 50 1.85 9.41 15.69
C LYS A 50 1.19 9.93 16.96
N ASP A 51 1.97 10.61 17.81
CA ASP A 51 1.49 11.13 19.10
C ASP A 51 0.83 12.52 18.98
N ARG A 52 0.73 13.06 17.76
CA ARG A 52 0.04 14.34 17.53
C ARG A 52 -1.48 14.14 17.58
N PRO A 53 -2.22 15.01 18.28
CA PRO A 53 -3.67 14.86 18.46
C PRO A 53 -4.47 15.00 17.16
N ASN A 54 -3.86 15.56 16.11
CA ASN A 54 -4.49 15.78 14.81
C ASN A 54 -4.08 14.72 13.76
N ILE A 55 -3.52 13.59 14.18
CA ILE A 55 -3.16 12.47 13.32
C ILE A 55 -3.75 11.19 13.92
N VAL A 56 -4.46 10.42 13.10
CA VAL A 56 -4.89 9.06 13.45
C VAL A 56 -4.09 8.07 12.61
N PHE A 57 -3.45 7.13 13.28
CA PHE A 57 -2.76 6.02 12.61
C PHE A 57 -3.69 4.82 12.50
N ILE A 58 -3.83 4.31 11.28
CA ILE A 58 -4.59 3.11 10.98
C ILE A 58 -3.87 2.30 9.91
N THR A 59 -3.80 0.99 10.12
CA THR A 59 -3.21 0.06 9.15
C THR A 59 -4.28 -0.51 8.23
N TYR A 60 -3.85 -1.00 7.07
CA TYR A 60 -4.78 -1.65 6.14
C TYR A 60 -5.31 -2.97 6.71
N GLU A 61 -4.48 -3.68 7.47
CA GLU A 61 -4.80 -4.94 8.10
C GLU A 61 -5.82 -4.76 9.23
N GLU A 62 -5.73 -3.68 10.03
CA GLU A 62 -6.78 -3.32 11.00
C GLU A 62 -8.13 -3.11 10.29
N LEU A 63 -8.13 -2.38 9.17
CA LEU A 63 -9.34 -2.18 8.35
C LEU A 63 -9.89 -3.50 7.78
N TYR A 64 -9.00 -4.44 7.43
CA TYR A 64 -9.38 -5.74 6.92
C TYR A 64 -9.93 -6.68 8.01
N GLN A 65 -9.33 -6.66 9.20
CA GLN A 65 -9.72 -7.51 10.33
C GLN A 65 -11.01 -7.02 11.01
N ASP A 66 -11.13 -5.72 11.25
CA ASP A 66 -12.33 -5.09 11.81
C ASP A 66 -12.59 -3.72 11.17
N LEU A 67 -13.30 -3.76 10.05
CA LEU A 67 -13.70 -2.56 9.32
C LEU A 67 -14.62 -1.67 10.15
N ARG A 68 -15.53 -2.26 10.94
CA ARG A 68 -16.52 -1.50 11.71
C ARG A 68 -15.83 -0.75 12.86
N GLY A 69 -14.99 -1.42 13.64
CA GLY A 69 -14.21 -0.80 14.70
C GLY A 69 -13.24 0.25 14.17
N SER A 70 -12.66 0.01 12.98
CA SER A 70 -11.83 1.00 12.28
C SER A 70 -12.61 2.27 11.91
N VAL A 71 -13.84 2.12 11.38
CA VAL A 71 -14.73 3.25 11.10
C VAL A 71 -15.08 3.99 12.39
N GLU A 72 -15.40 3.27 13.47
CA GLU A 72 -15.71 3.87 14.76
C GLU A 72 -14.53 4.68 15.33
N LYS A 73 -13.30 4.16 15.23
CA LYS A 73 -12.06 4.87 15.57
C LYS A 73 -11.90 6.16 14.78
N ILE A 74 -12.17 6.13 13.47
CA ILE A 74 -12.12 7.32 12.60
C ILE A 74 -13.20 8.33 13.00
N CYS A 75 -14.43 7.88 13.26
CA CYS A 75 -15.53 8.75 13.70
C CYS A 75 -15.20 9.46 15.00
N HIS A 76 -14.66 8.74 16.00
CA HIS A 76 -14.22 9.33 17.26
C HIS A 76 -13.15 10.39 17.07
N PHE A 77 -12.14 10.11 16.23
CA PHE A 77 -11.09 11.07 15.88
C PHE A 77 -11.64 12.34 15.20
N LEU A 78 -12.66 12.20 14.35
CA LEU A 78 -13.33 13.32 13.69
C LEU A 78 -14.34 14.05 14.60
N GLY A 79 -14.50 13.64 15.86
CA GLY A 79 -15.51 14.19 16.78
C GLY A 79 -16.94 13.94 16.30
N LYS A 80 -17.20 12.81 15.64
CA LYS A 80 -18.51 12.40 15.14
C LYS A 80 -19.03 11.20 15.93
N GLU A 81 -20.23 11.34 16.47
CA GLU A 81 -20.97 10.22 17.05
C GLU A 81 -21.98 9.71 16.03
N LEU A 82 -21.86 8.44 15.69
CA LEU A 82 -22.77 7.74 14.79
C LEU A 82 -23.51 6.66 15.58
N ALA A 83 -24.80 6.48 15.29
CA ALA A 83 -25.55 5.36 15.82
C ALA A 83 -25.02 4.04 15.23
N SER A 84 -25.20 2.92 15.95
CA SER A 84 -24.65 1.62 15.50
C SER A 84 -25.04 1.27 14.07
N HIS A 85 -26.30 1.46 13.68
CA HIS A 85 -26.76 1.16 12.33
C HIS A 85 -26.04 2.00 11.25
N GLN A 86 -25.64 3.24 11.57
CA GLN A 86 -24.91 4.09 10.64
C GLN A 86 -23.46 3.63 10.49
N LEU A 87 -22.84 3.16 11.57
CA LEU A 87 -21.51 2.53 11.50
C LEU A 87 -21.55 1.26 10.63
N ASP A 88 -22.59 0.45 10.80
CA ASP A 88 -22.80 -0.77 10.01
C ASP A 88 -23.02 -0.45 8.52
N GLU A 89 -23.77 0.61 8.22
CA GLU A 89 -23.95 1.09 6.84
C GLU A 89 -22.65 1.59 6.23
N VAL A 90 -21.87 2.42 6.94
CA VAL A 90 -20.58 2.91 6.44
C VAL A 90 -19.63 1.75 6.18
N ALA A 91 -19.51 0.81 7.12
CA ALA A 91 -18.67 -0.38 6.95
C ALA A 91 -19.13 -1.23 5.74
N LYS A 92 -20.44 -1.40 5.56
CA LYS A 92 -21.00 -2.08 4.38
C LYS A 92 -20.60 -1.37 3.09
N TYR A 93 -20.82 -0.07 2.96
CA TYR A 93 -20.49 0.66 1.73
C TYR A 93 -18.99 0.80 1.47
N ALA A 94 -18.17 0.79 2.53
CA ALA A 94 -16.71 0.75 2.46
C ALA A 94 -16.16 -0.67 2.21
N SER A 95 -17.00 -1.71 2.19
CA SER A 95 -16.54 -3.07 1.91
C SER A 95 -15.97 -3.19 0.50
N PHE A 96 -14.96 -4.04 0.35
CA PHE A 96 -14.25 -4.21 -0.92
C PHE A 96 -15.19 -4.56 -2.08
N GLN A 97 -16.16 -5.46 -1.87
CA GLN A 97 -17.08 -5.89 -2.91
C GLN A 97 -17.96 -4.73 -3.39
N ILE A 98 -18.53 -3.95 -2.47
CA ILE A 98 -19.38 -2.81 -2.83
C ILE A 98 -18.56 -1.72 -3.53
N MET A 99 -17.38 -1.39 -3.01
CA MET A 99 -16.50 -0.41 -3.64
C MET A 99 -15.99 -0.86 -5.02
N LYS A 100 -15.81 -2.16 -5.22
CA LYS A 100 -15.37 -2.75 -6.50
C LYS A 100 -16.43 -2.62 -7.58
N ASP A 101 -17.70 -2.79 -7.22
CA ASP A 101 -18.82 -2.71 -8.16
C ASP A 101 -19.30 -1.26 -8.39
N ASN A 102 -18.98 -0.34 -7.46
CA ASN A 102 -19.31 1.07 -7.58
C ASN A 102 -18.36 1.81 -8.55
N LYS A 103 -18.92 2.32 -9.66
CA LYS A 103 -18.18 3.06 -10.70
C LYS A 103 -17.50 4.34 -10.19
N MET A 104 -18.03 4.94 -9.14
CA MET A 104 -17.48 6.15 -8.53
C MET A 104 -16.23 5.89 -7.68
N SER A 105 -16.01 4.65 -7.23
CA SER A 105 -14.86 4.27 -6.40
C SER A 105 -13.87 3.32 -7.09
N ASN A 106 -14.29 2.59 -8.13
CA ASN A 106 -13.46 1.58 -8.79
C ASN A 106 -12.57 2.12 -9.93
N PHE A 107 -12.56 3.43 -10.15
CA PHE A 107 -11.75 4.13 -11.16
C PHE A 107 -12.05 3.72 -12.62
N SER A 108 -13.17 3.04 -12.89
CA SER A 108 -13.59 2.65 -14.25
C SER A 108 -13.89 3.83 -15.18
N LEU A 109 -14.19 4.99 -14.61
CA LEU A 109 -14.51 6.21 -15.36
C LEU A 109 -13.27 7.01 -15.78
N LEU A 110 -12.06 6.64 -15.31
CA LEU A 110 -10.83 7.33 -15.68
C LEU A 110 -10.29 6.84 -17.03
N PRO A 111 -10.09 7.74 -18.02
CA PRO A 111 -9.66 7.35 -19.37
C PRO A 111 -8.21 6.83 -19.43
N ASN A 112 -7.37 7.21 -18.47
CA ASN A 112 -5.94 6.86 -18.44
C ASN A 112 -5.65 5.53 -17.69
N MET A 113 -6.69 4.81 -17.28
CA MET A 113 -6.57 3.53 -16.57
C MET A 113 -6.92 2.37 -17.51
N ASP A 114 -5.91 1.60 -17.90
CA ASP A 114 -6.09 0.43 -18.76
C ASP A 114 -6.55 -0.80 -17.95
N HIS A 115 -7.88 -0.89 -17.76
CA HIS A 115 -8.50 -1.97 -16.99
C HIS A 115 -8.39 -3.36 -17.64
N SER A 116 -7.90 -3.46 -18.88
CA SER A 116 -7.64 -4.75 -19.55
C SER A 116 -6.39 -5.45 -18.98
N LYS A 117 -5.43 -4.67 -18.46
CA LYS A 117 -4.20 -5.19 -17.81
C LYS A 117 -4.41 -5.54 -16.34
N GLY A 118 -5.50 -5.10 -15.75
CA GLY A 118 -5.84 -5.34 -14.36
C GLY A 118 -6.84 -4.31 -13.85
N LYS A 119 -7.74 -4.73 -12.95
CA LYS A 119 -8.67 -3.83 -12.29
C LYS A 119 -7.97 -3.11 -11.14
N PHE A 120 -8.28 -1.82 -10.93
CA PHE A 120 -7.79 -1.06 -9.78
C PHE A 120 -8.13 -1.76 -8.45
N MET A 121 -9.40 -2.14 -8.29
CA MET A 121 -9.88 -2.98 -7.19
C MET A 121 -9.54 -4.45 -7.47
N ARG A 122 -8.27 -4.82 -7.28
CA ARG A 122 -7.69 -6.12 -7.69
C ARG A 122 -8.18 -7.31 -6.86
N LYS A 123 -7.71 -7.44 -5.60
CA LYS A 123 -8.07 -8.55 -4.69
C LYS A 123 -8.62 -8.08 -3.33
N GLY A 124 -8.06 -7.02 -2.75
CA GLY A 124 -8.54 -6.48 -1.46
C GLY A 124 -8.37 -7.45 -0.29
N ILE A 125 -7.24 -8.16 -0.23
CA ILE A 125 -6.93 -9.15 0.80
C ILE A 125 -5.55 -8.90 1.40
N CYS A 126 -5.36 -9.29 2.65
CA CYS A 126 -4.05 -9.33 3.30
C CYS A 126 -3.27 -10.59 2.90
N GLY A 127 -1.94 -10.51 2.85
CA GLY A 127 -1.07 -11.67 2.61
C GLY A 127 -0.90 -12.09 1.15
N ASP A 128 -1.46 -11.36 0.18
CA ASP A 128 -1.33 -11.72 -1.24
C ASP A 128 0.12 -11.70 -1.76
N TRP A 129 1.02 -11.02 -1.07
CA TRP A 129 2.46 -11.04 -1.35
C TRP A 129 3.03 -12.47 -1.36
N LYS A 130 2.47 -13.39 -0.58
CA LYS A 130 2.87 -14.81 -0.53
C LYS A 130 2.67 -15.54 -1.86
N ASN A 131 1.75 -15.06 -2.70
CA ASN A 131 1.51 -15.59 -4.04
C ASN A 131 2.46 -15.00 -5.09
N HIS A 132 3.29 -14.04 -4.71
CA HIS A 132 4.11 -13.25 -5.62
C HIS A 132 5.61 -13.38 -5.33
N LEU A 133 6.00 -13.56 -4.07
CA LEU A 133 7.39 -13.66 -3.66
C LEU A 133 7.84 -15.12 -3.60
N THR A 134 9.02 -15.37 -4.15
CA THR A 134 9.75 -16.60 -3.83
C THR A 134 10.25 -16.56 -2.39
N VAL A 135 10.56 -17.72 -1.81
CA VAL A 135 11.12 -17.83 -0.45
C VAL A 135 12.36 -16.96 -0.30
N ALA A 136 13.31 -17.06 -1.24
CA ALA A 136 14.54 -16.27 -1.21
C ALA A 136 14.30 -14.74 -1.28
N GLN A 137 13.27 -14.30 -2.02
CA GLN A 137 12.91 -12.88 -2.07
C GLN A 137 12.24 -12.41 -0.77
N SER A 138 11.41 -13.26 -0.15
CA SER A 138 10.82 -12.98 1.15
C SER A 138 11.89 -12.86 2.22
N GLU A 139 12.79 -13.83 2.32
CA GLU A 139 13.89 -13.82 3.31
C GLU A 139 14.80 -12.60 3.13
N HIS A 140 15.09 -12.22 1.88
CA HIS A 140 15.85 -11.01 1.61
C HIS A 140 15.10 -9.74 2.01
N PHE A 141 13.79 -9.67 1.71
CA PHE A 141 12.95 -8.54 2.13
C PHE A 141 12.89 -8.44 3.66
N ASP A 142 12.73 -9.56 4.36
CA ASP A 142 12.68 -9.61 5.83
C ASP A 142 13.98 -9.07 6.43
N HIS A 143 15.13 -9.45 5.88
CA HIS A 143 16.42 -8.92 6.32
C HIS A 143 16.51 -7.39 6.17
N VAL A 144 16.14 -6.86 5.00
CA VAL A 144 16.13 -5.41 4.74
C VAL A 144 15.11 -4.69 5.64
N TYR A 145 13.93 -5.28 5.84
CA TYR A 145 12.89 -4.73 6.68
C TYR A 145 13.37 -4.60 8.14
N GLN A 146 13.98 -5.65 8.69
CA GLN A 146 14.53 -5.64 10.04
C GLN A 146 15.62 -4.57 10.20
N GLU A 147 16.51 -4.42 9.22
CA GLU A 147 17.54 -3.37 9.25
C GLU A 147 16.93 -1.95 9.19
N LYS A 148 15.97 -1.71 8.29
CA LYS A 148 15.42 -0.36 8.02
C LYS A 148 14.38 0.10 9.04
N MET A 149 13.68 -0.84 9.67
CA MET A 149 12.62 -0.59 10.65
C MET A 149 13.08 -0.86 12.09
N GLN A 150 14.36 -1.18 12.31
CA GLN A 150 14.90 -1.34 13.65
C GLN A 150 14.65 -0.08 14.49
N GLY A 151 14.16 -0.27 15.71
CA GLY A 151 13.91 0.82 16.66
C GLY A 151 12.62 1.60 16.42
N VAL A 152 11.84 1.27 15.38
CA VAL A 152 10.50 1.81 15.20
C VAL A 152 9.57 1.15 16.23
N GLY A 153 9.05 1.93 17.18
CA GLY A 153 8.18 1.44 18.26
C GLY A 153 6.75 1.12 17.82
N VAL A 154 6.59 0.38 16.71
CA VAL A 154 5.31 -0.09 16.18
C VAL A 154 5.49 -1.51 15.67
N THR A 155 4.67 -2.41 16.19
CA THR A 155 4.48 -3.75 15.62
C THR A 155 3.38 -3.67 14.60
N PHE A 156 3.61 -4.25 13.42
CA PHE A 156 2.60 -4.29 12.39
C PHE A 156 1.89 -5.64 12.39
N PRO A 157 0.58 -5.68 12.12
CA PRO A 157 -0.22 -6.90 12.21
C PRO A 157 0.06 -7.95 11.12
N TRP A 158 1.08 -7.75 10.28
CA TRP A 158 1.61 -8.76 9.37
C TRP A 158 2.81 -9.54 9.94
N ASP A 159 3.30 -9.16 11.12
CA ASP A 159 4.25 -9.93 11.94
C ASP A 159 3.57 -11.15 12.61
#